data_AF-A0A127SBU1-F1
#
_entry.id   AF-A0A127SBU1-F1
#
_cell.length_a   1.000
_cell.length_b   1.000
_cell.length_c   1.000
_cell.angle_alpha   90.00
_cell.angle_beta   90.00
_cell.angle_gamma   90.00
#
_symmetry.space_group_name_H-M   'P 1'
#
loop_
_entity.id
_entity.type
_entity.pdbx_description
1 polymer ?
#
loop_
_entity_poly.entity_id
_entity_poly.type
_entity_poly.pdbx_seq_one_letter_code
_entity_poly.pdbx_strand_id
1 'polypeptide(L)'
;SGNMDKLKIKFDSLASHDITFVGIVQTAKASGMERFPLPYVLTNCHNSLCAVGGTINGDDHVFGLSAAQRYGGIFVPPHIAVIHQYMREMMAGG
;
A
#
# COMPACT_ATOMS: atom_id res chain seq x y z
N SER A 1 -6.99 -20.42 -19.49
CA SER A 1 -5.90 -19.82 -20.28
C SER A 1 -4.85 -20.89 -20.53
N GLY A 2 -4.42 -21.12 -21.78
CA GLY A 2 -3.41 -22.14 -22.14
C GLY A 2 -2.26 -21.59 -23.00
N ASN A 3 -2.12 -20.27 -23.08
CA ASN A 3 -1.04 -19.61 -23.80
C ASN A 3 -0.04 -19.05 -22.79
N MET A 4 1.18 -19.61 -22.78
CA MET A 4 2.26 -19.23 -21.85
C MET A 4 2.78 -17.81 -22.11
N ASP A 5 2.59 -17.25 -23.30
CA ASP A 5 3.01 -15.88 -23.64
C ASP A 5 1.99 -14.82 -23.19
N LYS A 6 0.77 -15.23 -22.81
CA LYS A 6 -0.34 -14.33 -22.44
C LYS A 6 -1.04 -14.80 -21.17
N LEU A 7 -0.26 -14.95 -20.11
CA LEU A 7 -0.77 -15.30 -18.80
C LEU A 7 -1.73 -14.21 -18.29
N LYS A 8 -2.92 -14.63 -17.86
CA LYS A 8 -3.91 -13.77 -17.21
C LYS A 8 -3.87 -14.02 -15.71
N ILE A 9 -2.90 -13.40 -15.04
CA ILE A 9 -2.67 -13.59 -13.61
C ILE A 9 -3.68 -12.77 -12.81
N LYS A 10 -4.12 -13.32 -11.69
CA LYS A 10 -4.87 -12.61 -10.65
C LYS A 10 -4.04 -12.62 -9.38
N PHE A 11 -4.07 -11.52 -8.66
CA PHE A 11 -3.40 -11.39 -7.37
C PHE A 11 -4.44 -11.46 -6.26
N ASP A 12 -4.05 -12.00 -5.10
CA ASP A 12 -4.90 -12.12 -3.93
C ASP A 12 -4.85 -10.87 -3.03
N SER A 13 -3.73 -10.14 -3.08
CA SER A 13 -3.53 -8.91 -2.31
C SER A 13 -2.53 -7.97 -3.00
N LEU A 14 -2.53 -6.72 -2.56
CA LEU A 14 -1.63 -5.66 -2.98
C LEU A 14 -0.89 -5.11 -1.76
N ALA A 15 0.33 -4.61 -1.96
CA ALA A 15 1.08 -3.92 -0.91
C ALA A 15 1.93 -2.80 -1.51
N SER A 16 2.03 -1.68 -0.80
CA SER A 16 2.88 -0.55 -1.16
C SER A 16 3.40 0.16 0.09
N HIS A 17 4.42 0.97 -0.10
CA HIS A 17 5.03 1.76 0.95
C HIS A 17 4.87 3.26 0.67
N ASP A 18 5.06 4.06 1.70
CA ASP A 18 4.99 5.53 1.74
C ASP A 18 5.62 6.29 0.58
N ILE A 19 6.70 5.80 -0.02
CA ILE A 19 7.29 6.45 -1.21
C ILE A 19 6.40 6.31 -2.46
N THR A 20 5.59 5.25 -2.56
CA THR A 20 4.90 4.88 -3.81
C THR A 20 3.38 4.93 -3.72
N PHE A 21 2.79 4.72 -2.53
CA PHE A 21 1.34 4.59 -2.44
C PHE A 21 0.59 5.86 -2.81
N VAL A 22 1.20 7.04 -2.64
CA VAL A 22 0.55 8.32 -2.97
C VAL A 22 0.26 8.38 -4.46
N GLY A 23 1.28 8.13 -5.29
CA GLY A 23 1.13 8.09 -6.73
C GLY A 23 0.15 7.00 -7.19
N ILE A 24 0.27 5.79 -6.64
CA ILE A 24 -0.62 4.67 -6.99
C ILE A 24 -2.08 5.00 -6.71
N VAL A 25 -2.39 5.51 -5.52
CA VAL A 25 -3.77 5.87 -5.12
C VAL A 25 -4.28 7.05 -5.95
N GLN A 26 -3.45 8.04 -6.24
CA GLN A 26 -3.84 9.17 -7.11
C GLN A 26 -4.19 8.70 -8.52
N THR A 27 -3.38 7.84 -9.13
CA THR A 27 -3.67 7.25 -10.44
C THR A 27 -4.95 6.42 -10.39
N ALA A 28 -5.12 5.58 -9.38
CA ALA A 28 -6.31 4.75 -9.24
C ALA A 28 -7.58 5.61 -9.04
N LYS A 29 -7.52 6.66 -8.21
CA LYS A 29 -8.59 7.64 -8.03
C LYS A 29 -8.94 8.35 -9.34
N ALA A 30 -7.94 8.80 -10.09
CA ALA A 30 -8.14 9.44 -11.40
C ALA A 30 -8.80 8.48 -12.42
N SER A 31 -8.62 7.17 -12.22
CA SER A 31 -9.26 6.11 -13.02
C SER A 31 -10.73 5.84 -12.63
N GLY A 32 -11.30 6.59 -11.69
CA GLY A 32 -12.68 6.42 -11.21
C GLY A 32 -12.84 5.34 -10.13
N MET A 33 -11.77 4.93 -9.46
CA MET A 33 -11.83 3.93 -8.39
C MET A 33 -12.61 4.45 -7.17
N GLU A 34 -13.63 3.70 -6.74
CA GLU A 34 -14.44 4.00 -5.56
C GLU A 34 -14.06 3.18 -4.31
N ARG A 35 -13.39 2.05 -4.50
CA ARG A 35 -12.84 1.16 -3.45
C ARG A 35 -11.67 0.37 -4.01
N PHE A 36 -10.74 -0.07 -3.16
CA PHE A 36 -9.69 -0.97 -3.62
C PHE A 36 -10.30 -2.32 -4.04
N PRO A 37 -9.89 -2.86 -5.20
CA PRO A 37 -10.48 -4.09 -5.75
C PRO A 37 -10.02 -5.35 -5.02
N LEU A 38 -8.96 -5.26 -4.23
CA LEU A 38 -8.31 -6.35 -3.48
C LEU A 38 -7.84 -5.80 -2.13
N PRO A 39 -7.58 -6.67 -1.13
CA PRO A 39 -6.88 -6.27 0.09
C PRO A 39 -5.60 -5.53 -0.26
N TYR A 40 -5.47 -4.30 0.23
CA TYR A 40 -4.32 -3.44 -0.05
C TYR A 40 -3.67 -2.96 1.25
N VAL A 41 -2.40 -3.31 1.45
CA VAL A 41 -1.60 -2.90 2.59
C VAL A 41 -0.77 -1.65 2.25
N LEU A 42 -0.98 -0.57 3.00
CA LEU A 42 -0.25 0.70 2.89
C LEU A 42 0.67 0.83 4.10
N THR A 43 1.98 0.80 3.88
CA THR A 43 2.99 0.77 4.95
C THR A 43 3.84 2.04 4.97
N ASN A 44 4.20 2.52 6.16
CA ASN A 44 4.98 3.74 6.30
C ASN A 44 6.43 3.44 6.69
N CYS A 45 7.09 2.52 5.98
CA CYS A 45 8.39 1.99 6.43
C CYS A 45 9.63 2.71 5.92
N HIS A 46 9.54 3.57 4.88
CA HIS A 46 10.75 4.21 4.31
C HIS A 46 10.97 5.63 4.81
N ASN A 47 9.89 6.34 5.16
CA ASN A 47 9.91 7.71 5.66
C ASN A 47 9.52 7.78 7.14
N SER A 48 9.90 6.76 7.91
CA SER A 48 9.63 6.70 9.35
C SER A 48 10.76 7.30 10.20
N LEU A 49 12.03 7.15 9.83
CA LEU A 49 13.17 7.49 10.71
C LEU A 49 14.05 8.59 10.08
N CYS A 50 14.65 9.41 10.95
CA CYS A 50 15.43 10.64 10.68
C CYS A 50 14.60 11.92 10.43
N ALA A 51 15.19 13.08 10.77
CA ALA A 51 14.56 14.42 10.82
C ALA A 51 13.91 14.88 9.51
N VAL A 52 14.30 14.29 8.38
CA VAL A 52 13.77 14.58 7.04
C VAL A 52 12.67 13.59 6.63
N GLY A 53 12.65 12.37 7.19
CA GLY A 53 11.69 11.33 6.84
C GLY A 53 10.36 11.46 7.62
N GLY A 54 10.45 11.47 8.95
CA GLY A 54 9.28 11.32 9.82
C GLY A 54 8.39 12.57 9.93
N THR A 55 8.97 13.76 10.09
CA THR A 55 8.17 15.00 10.26
C THR A 55 7.73 15.59 8.94
N ILE A 56 8.54 15.50 7.88
CA ILE A 56 8.23 16.12 6.58
C ILE A 56 7.17 15.32 5.83
N ASN A 57 7.23 13.99 5.85
CA ASN A 57 6.28 13.14 5.10
C ASN A 57 5.05 12.73 5.94
N GLY A 58 4.76 13.48 7.01
CA GLY A 58 3.56 13.23 7.82
C GLY A 58 2.26 13.44 7.04
N ASP A 59 2.30 14.31 6.03
CA ASP A 59 1.21 14.52 5.08
C ASP A 59 0.95 13.28 4.19
N ASP A 60 2.00 12.63 3.70
CA ASP A 60 1.90 11.37 2.96
C ASP A 60 1.31 10.26 3.85
N HIS A 61 1.70 10.20 5.13
CA HIS A 61 1.15 9.22 6.08
C HIS A 61 -0.34 9.47 6.33
N VAL A 62 -0.74 10.73 6.52
CA VAL A 62 -2.15 11.13 6.66
C VAL A 62 -2.94 10.86 5.37
N PHE A 63 -2.33 11.08 4.21
CA PHE A 63 -2.93 10.73 2.91
C PHE A 63 -3.19 9.22 2.84
N GLY A 64 -2.20 8.39 3.19
CA GLY A 64 -2.32 6.93 3.21
C GLY A 64 -3.41 6.45 4.16
N LEU A 65 -3.49 7.02 5.38
CA LEU A 65 -4.55 6.73 6.35
C LEU A 65 -5.93 7.09 5.80
N SER A 66 -6.06 8.29 5.23
CA SER A 66 -7.31 8.76 4.64
C SER A 66 -7.74 7.91 3.45
N ALA A 67 -6.79 7.44 2.63
CA ALA A 67 -7.06 6.53 1.52
C ALA A 67 -7.56 5.17 2.03
N ALA A 68 -6.94 4.60 3.07
CA ALA A 68 -7.39 3.35 3.68
C ALA A 68 -8.81 3.47 4.28
N GLN A 69 -9.12 4.60 4.92
CA GLN A 69 -10.46 4.88 5.44
C GLN A 69 -11.51 5.05 4.33
N ARG A 70 -11.16 5.72 3.23
CA ARG A 70 -12.08 6.03 2.13
C ARG A 70 -12.33 4.83 1.20
N TYR A 71 -11.27 4.12 0.82
CA TYR A 71 -11.31 3.09 -0.22
C TYR A 71 -11.30 1.67 0.35
N GLY A 72 -11.22 1.53 1.69
CA GLY A 72 -10.86 0.28 2.35
C GLY A 72 -9.34 0.07 2.36
N GLY A 73 -8.85 -0.97 3.02
CA GLY A 73 -7.41 -1.30 3.06
C GLY A 73 -6.85 -1.42 4.48
N ILE A 74 -5.56 -1.73 4.54
CA ILE A 74 -4.83 -1.98 5.79
C ILE A 74 -3.73 -0.94 5.89
N PHE A 75 -3.87 0.00 6.82
CA PHE A 75 -2.85 1.01 7.09
C PHE A 75 -1.91 0.51 8.20
N VAL A 76 -0.61 0.41 7.90
CA VAL A 76 0.41 0.06 8.88
C VAL A 76 1.12 1.35 9.30
N PRO A 77 0.93 1.82 10.56
CA PRO A 77 1.47 3.11 11.01
C PRO A 77 3.01 3.18 10.91
N PRO A 78 3.57 4.41 10.88
CA PRO A 78 5.02 4.58 10.93
C PRO A 78 5.61 3.92 12.18
N HIS A 79 6.87 3.48 12.08
CA HIS A 79 7.62 2.80 13.14
C HIS A 79 7.12 1.41 13.56
N ILE A 80 6.06 0.87 12.97
CA ILE A 80 5.48 -0.43 13.38
C ILE A 80 6.13 -1.62 12.67
N ALA A 81 6.29 -1.57 11.35
CA ALA A 81 6.81 -2.69 10.58
C ALA A 81 7.39 -2.25 9.22
N VAL A 82 8.24 -3.09 8.65
CA VAL A 82 8.70 -2.99 7.26
C VAL A 82 7.77 -3.80 6.35
N ILE A 83 7.45 -3.26 5.16
CA ILE A 83 6.46 -3.84 4.23
C ILE A 83 6.59 -5.35 4.04
N HIS A 84 7.79 -5.83 3.75
CA HIS A 84 8.00 -7.24 3.47
C HIS A 84 7.86 -8.12 4.71
N GLN A 85 8.22 -7.62 5.89
CA GLN A 85 8.02 -8.37 7.13
C GLN A 85 6.52 -8.47 7.43
N TYR A 86 5.78 -7.36 7.35
CA TYR A 86 4.34 -7.36 7.53
C TYR A 86 3.65 -8.33 6.57
N MET A 87 4.02 -8.30 5.28
CA MET A 87 3.45 -9.22 4.30
C MET A 87 3.74 -10.68 4.63
N ARG A 88 4.97 -11.00 5.07
CA ARG A 88 5.32 -12.38 5.48
C ARG A 88 4.51 -12.84 6.68
N GLU A 89 4.38 -12.01 7.71
CA GLU A 89 3.76 -12.39 8.99
C GLU A 89 2.23 -12.37 8.94
N MET A 90 1.64 -11.48 8.14
CA MET A 90 0.21 -11.20 8.20
C MET A 90 -0.57 -11.61 6.95
N MET A 91 0.09 -11.77 5.80
CA MET A 91 -0.59 -11.92 4.51
C MET A 91 -0.18 -13.17 3.72
N ALA A 92 1.02 -13.71 3.94
CA ALA A 92 1.61 -14.75 3.09
C ALA A 92 1.09 -16.18 3.34
N GLY A 93 0.17 -16.39 4.29
CA GLY A 93 -0.37 -17.72 4.60
C GLY A 93 0.74 -18.71 4.96
N GLY A 94 1.14 -18.72 6.24
CA GLY A 94 2.22 -19.58 6.74
C GLY A 94 2.05 -21.06 6.42
#